data_AF-A0A1H5RY37-F1
#
_entry.id   AF-A0A1H5RY37-F1
#
_cell.length_a   1.000
_cell.length_b   1.000
_cell.length_c   1.000
_cell.angle_alpha   90.00
_cell.angle_beta   90.00
_cell.angle_gamma   90.00
#
_symmetry.space_group_name_H-M   'P 1'
#
loop_
_entity.id
_entity.type
_entity.pdbx_description
1 polymer ?
#
loop_
_entity_poly.entity_id
_entity_poly.type
_entity_poly.pdbx_seq_one_letter_code
_entity_poly.pdbx_strand_id
1 'polypeptide(L)'
;MATQEQIEALKIDENVFELAEDTELEYLVHFAAPFTGGDRCLVPKGTAFAPHSPMRGDALYMHLADEDNEELFAKMEAQVKINYENLFTRLQGFSFFITEEQLKTLPLKFRSGSAERLLDIMRQLRSPLYPMFP
;
A
#
# COMPACT_ATOMS: atom_id res chain seq x y z
N MET A 1 3.63 11.79 15.48
CA MET A 1 2.87 11.15 14.38
C MET A 1 1.41 11.50 14.57
N ALA A 2 0.58 11.49 13.53
CA ALA A 2 -0.87 11.43 13.75
C ALA A 2 -1.15 10.25 14.69
N THR A 3 -1.91 10.48 15.76
CA THR A 3 -2.27 9.41 16.70
C THR A 3 -3.11 8.37 15.99
N GLN A 4 -3.13 7.15 16.52
CA GLN A 4 -3.96 6.09 15.95
C GLN A 4 -5.44 6.49 15.91
N GLU A 5 -5.94 7.18 16.95
CA GLU A 5 -7.29 7.74 17.00
C GLU A 5 -7.55 8.77 15.87
N GLN A 6 -6.54 9.56 15.50
CA GLN A 6 -6.65 10.54 14.40
C GLN A 6 -6.69 9.84 13.05
N ILE A 7 -5.90 8.78 12.86
CA ILE A 7 -5.90 7.97 11.63
C ILE A 7 -7.25 7.24 11.48
N GLU A 8 -7.74 6.63 12.56
CA GLU A 8 -9.04 5.96 12.60
C GLU A 8 -10.20 6.95 12.32
N ALA A 9 -10.13 8.17 12.84
CA ALA A 9 -11.13 9.20 12.58
C ALA A 9 -11.19 9.64 11.10
N LEU A 10 -10.08 9.52 10.36
CA LEU A 10 -10.04 9.85 8.94
C LEU A 10 -10.73 8.79 8.07
N LYS A 11 -10.99 7.58 8.62
CA LYS A 11 -11.67 6.48 7.91
C LYS A 11 -11.06 6.26 6.53
N ILE A 12 -9.73 6.11 6.53
CA ILE A 12 -8.93 6.06 5.29
C ILE A 12 -9.28 4.79 4.51
N ASP A 13 -9.52 3.70 5.24
CA ASP A 13 -9.92 2.38 4.79
C ASP A 13 -11.26 2.37 4.03
N GLU A 14 -12.13 3.36 4.26
CA GLU A 14 -13.36 3.54 3.49
C GLU A 14 -13.11 4.04 2.05
N ASN A 15 -11.89 4.45 1.66
CA ASN A 15 -11.54 4.88 0.31
C ASN A 15 -11.03 3.73 -0.57
N VAL A 16 -11.91 2.79 -0.89
CA VAL A 16 -11.56 1.61 -1.68
C VAL A 16 -11.48 1.97 -3.17
N PHE A 17 -10.38 1.57 -3.82
CA PHE A 17 -10.21 1.71 -5.27
C PHE A 17 -9.75 0.42 -5.92
N GLU A 18 -9.99 0.32 -7.22
CA GLU A 18 -9.68 -0.79 -8.09
C GLU A 18 -8.73 -0.31 -9.20
N LEU A 19 -7.81 -1.18 -9.62
CA LEU A 19 -7.00 -0.95 -10.81
C LEU A 19 -7.84 -1.13 -12.07
N ALA A 20 -7.92 -0.13 -12.94
CA ALA A 20 -8.71 -0.19 -14.17
C ALA A 20 -8.03 -0.99 -15.31
N GLU A 21 -6.72 -1.23 -15.19
CA GLU A 21 -5.91 -2.07 -16.07
C GLU A 21 -4.78 -2.77 -15.29
N ASP A 22 -4.14 -3.76 -15.91
CA ASP A 22 -2.99 -4.45 -15.31
C ASP A 22 -1.88 -3.42 -15.07
N THR A 23 -1.43 -3.31 -13.81
CA THR A 23 -0.55 -2.22 -13.39
C THR A 23 0.66 -2.77 -12.64
N GLU A 24 1.86 -2.32 -13.01
CA GLU A 24 3.06 -2.61 -12.22
C GLU A 24 3.05 -1.77 -10.94
N LEU A 25 3.04 -2.44 -9.79
CA LEU A 25 3.10 -1.80 -8.47
C LEU A 25 4.34 -2.22 -7.70
N GLU A 26 4.92 -1.26 -6.99
CA GLU A 26 5.96 -1.54 -6.00
C GLU A 26 5.34 -2.11 -4.72
N TYR A 27 6.06 -3.02 -4.08
CA TYR A 27 5.68 -3.59 -2.79
C TYR A 27 6.90 -3.79 -1.91
N LEU A 28 6.66 -3.80 -0.60
CA LEU A 28 7.67 -4.12 0.41
C LEU A 28 7.62 -5.61 0.74
N VAL A 29 8.80 -6.19 0.95
CA VAL A 29 8.97 -7.55 1.43
C VAL A 29 9.45 -7.51 2.87
N HIS A 30 8.66 -8.07 3.77
CA HIS A 30 8.97 -8.10 5.20
C HIS A 30 9.62 -9.42 5.56
N PHE A 31 10.81 -9.37 6.16
CA PHE A 31 11.49 -10.54 6.70
C PHE A 31 11.58 -10.45 8.23
N ALA A 32 11.71 -11.59 8.90
CA ALA A 32 12.07 -11.70 10.31
C ALA A 32 13.57 -11.36 10.52
N ALA A 33 13.96 -10.17 10.09
CA ALA A 33 15.29 -9.58 10.11
C ALA A 33 15.14 -8.05 10.10
N PRO A 34 16.18 -7.27 10.46
CA PRO A 34 16.14 -5.80 10.36
C PRO A 34 16.19 -5.30 8.90
N PHE A 35 15.72 -6.11 7.95
CA PHE A 35 15.78 -5.87 6.52
C PHE A 35 14.39 -5.96 5.92
N THR A 36 14.00 -4.90 5.23
CA THR A 36 12.81 -4.86 4.38
C THR A 36 13.31 -4.73 2.94
N GLY A 37 12.95 -5.70 2.10
CA GLY A 37 13.20 -5.65 0.66
C GLY A 37 12.14 -4.79 -0.05
N GLY A 38 12.38 -4.48 -1.32
CA GLY A 38 11.43 -3.79 -2.18
C GLY A 38 11.51 -4.35 -3.59
N ASP A 39 10.37 -4.65 -4.18
CA ASP A 39 10.27 -5.24 -5.50
C ASP A 39 9.03 -4.73 -6.23
N ARG A 40 8.84 -5.15 -7.49
CA ARG A 40 7.69 -4.79 -8.31
C ARG A 40 6.98 -6.02 -8.83
N CYS A 41 5.66 -5.95 -8.92
CA CYS A 41 4.88 -7.01 -9.56
C CYS A 41 3.79 -6.41 -10.43
N LEU A 42 3.41 -7.16 -11.48
CA LEU A 42 2.23 -6.85 -12.27
C LEU A 42 0.99 -7.29 -11.49
N VAL A 43 0.20 -6.31 -11.06
CA VAL A 43 -1.06 -6.54 -10.36
C VAL A 43 -2.19 -6.54 -11.39
N PRO A 44 -3.03 -7.59 -11.42
CA PRO A 44 -4.12 -7.70 -12.40
C PRO A 44 -5.15 -6.57 -12.26
N LYS A 45 -5.73 -6.18 -13.39
CA LYS A 45 -6.94 -5.37 -13.48
C LYS A 45 -8.03 -5.93 -12.58
N GLY A 46 -8.80 -5.04 -11.94
CA GLY A 46 -9.91 -5.42 -11.06
C GLY A 46 -9.49 -5.64 -9.61
N THR A 47 -8.19 -5.77 -9.33
CA THR A 47 -7.67 -5.88 -7.96
C THR A 47 -8.01 -4.61 -7.19
N ALA A 48 -8.66 -4.77 -6.04
CA ALA A 48 -9.09 -3.67 -5.19
C ALA A 48 -8.22 -3.52 -3.94
N PHE A 49 -7.97 -2.28 -3.57
CA PHE A 49 -7.14 -1.88 -2.44
C PHE A 49 -7.90 -0.91 -1.53
N ALA A 50 -7.67 -1.09 -0.22
CA ALA A 50 -8.10 -0.19 0.83
C ALA A 50 -6.87 0.44 1.51
N PRO A 51 -6.65 1.76 1.42
CA PRO A 51 -5.54 2.41 2.11
C PRO A 51 -5.78 2.43 3.62
N HIS A 52 -4.73 2.21 4.41
CA HIS A 52 -4.88 1.98 5.85
C HIS A 52 -4.11 2.98 6.72
N SER A 53 -2.81 3.14 6.48
CA SER A 53 -1.96 3.95 7.35
C SER A 53 -0.90 4.73 6.57
N PRO A 54 -0.42 5.88 7.11
CA PRO A 54 0.71 6.58 6.53
C PRO A 54 1.97 5.71 6.55
N MET A 55 2.65 5.61 5.42
CA MET A 55 3.98 5.00 5.31
C MET A 55 5.06 6.06 5.47
N ARG A 56 5.02 7.08 4.61
CA ARG A 56 5.88 8.26 4.61
C ARG A 56 5.07 9.45 4.09
N GLY A 57 5.60 10.67 4.16
CA GLY A 57 4.83 11.90 3.90
C GLY A 57 4.05 11.94 2.58
N ASP A 58 4.44 11.19 1.57
CA ASP A 58 3.79 11.13 0.25
C ASP A 58 3.19 9.75 -0.08
N ALA A 59 3.07 8.81 0.88
CA ALA A 59 2.62 7.45 0.62
C ALA A 59 1.75 6.85 1.75
N LEU A 60 0.76 6.06 1.35
CA LEU A 60 -0.10 5.26 2.25
C LEU A 60 0.16 3.77 2.03
N TYR A 61 0.21 3.00 3.11
CA TYR A 61 0.06 1.54 3.04
C TYR A 61 -1.36 1.18 2.63
N MET A 62 -1.50 0.08 1.89
CA MET A 62 -2.79 -0.45 1.46
C MET A 62 -2.89 -1.96 1.65
N HIS A 63 -4.11 -2.40 1.96
CA HIS A 63 -4.50 -3.80 2.01
C HIS A 63 -5.30 -4.17 0.77
N LEU A 64 -5.25 -5.44 0.38
CA LEU A 64 -6.18 -5.98 -0.61
C LEU A 64 -7.58 -5.98 0.00
N ALA A 65 -8.56 -5.42 -0.71
CA ALA A 65 -9.93 -5.33 -0.24
C ALA A 65 -10.69 -6.66 -0.42
N ASP A 66 -10.27 -7.47 -1.39
CA ASP A 66 -10.86 -8.77 -1.70
C ASP A 66 -9.88 -9.88 -1.22
N GLU A 67 -10.36 -10.77 -0.33
CA GLU A 67 -9.53 -11.78 0.38
C GLU A 67 -8.94 -12.87 -0.55
N ASP A 68 -9.49 -13.05 -1.76
CA ASP A 68 -9.13 -14.13 -2.69
C ASP A 68 -8.07 -13.72 -3.72
N ASN A 69 -6.89 -13.28 -3.28
CA ASN A 69 -5.75 -12.95 -4.16
C ASN A 69 -4.54 -13.88 -3.96
N GLU A 70 -4.79 -15.16 -3.67
CA GLU A 70 -3.76 -16.18 -3.45
C GLU A 70 -2.77 -16.28 -4.63
N GLU A 71 -3.24 -16.13 -5.87
CA GLU A 71 -2.38 -16.21 -7.06
C GLU A 71 -1.34 -15.07 -7.11
N LEU A 72 -1.71 -13.86 -6.68
CA LEU A 72 -0.80 -12.72 -6.63
C LEU A 72 0.29 -12.95 -5.59
N PHE A 73 -0.11 -13.40 -4.38
CA PHE A 73 0.85 -13.73 -3.32
C PHE A 73 1.80 -14.85 -3.73
N ALA A 74 1.31 -15.92 -4.36
CA ALA A 74 2.15 -17.01 -4.84
C ALA A 74 3.20 -16.53 -5.87
N LYS A 75 2.82 -15.60 -6.77
CA LYS A 75 3.77 -14.98 -7.71
C LYS A 75 4.83 -14.15 -7.00
N MET A 76 4.43 -13.34 -6.02
CA MET A 76 5.35 -12.52 -5.22
C MET A 76 6.31 -13.40 -4.40
N GLU A 77 5.83 -14.48 -3.79
CA GLU A 77 6.65 -15.44 -3.06
C GLU A 77 7.68 -16.13 -3.97
N ALA A 78 7.28 -16.55 -5.16
CA ALA A 78 8.19 -17.12 -6.15
C ALA A 78 9.29 -16.11 -6.54
N GLN A 79 8.94 -14.83 -6.70
CA GLN A 79 9.90 -13.77 -6.99
C GLN A 79 10.87 -13.56 -5.81
N VAL A 80 10.37 -13.56 -4.57
CA VAL A 80 11.23 -13.44 -3.37
C VAL A 80 12.20 -14.61 -3.25
N LYS A 81 11.77 -15.83 -3.56
CA LYS A 81 12.65 -17.00 -3.52
C LYS A 81 13.84 -16.86 -4.46
N ILE A 82 13.67 -16.17 -5.59
CA ILE A 82 14.73 -15.87 -6.57
C ILE A 82 15.59 -14.70 -6.09
N ASN A 83 14.96 -13.58 -5.74
CA ASN A 83 15.65 -12.31 -5.46
C ASN A 83 16.30 -12.25 -4.07
N TYR A 84 15.78 -13.04 -3.12
CA TYR A 84 16.18 -13.04 -1.71
C TYR A 84 16.34 -14.48 -1.19
N GLU A 85 16.98 -15.36 -1.97
CA GLU A 85 17.13 -16.79 -1.65
C GLU A 85 17.55 -17.05 -0.19
N ASN A 86 18.56 -16.33 0.30
CA ASN A 86 19.10 -16.47 1.67
C ASN A 86 18.17 -15.97 2.77
N LEU A 87 17.15 -15.18 2.43
CA LEU A 87 16.19 -14.59 3.37
C LEU A 87 14.79 -15.21 3.25
N PHE A 88 14.53 -16.01 2.22
CA PHE A 88 13.19 -16.56 1.93
C PHE A 88 12.59 -17.33 3.11
N THR A 89 13.40 -18.13 3.83
CA THR A 89 12.94 -18.87 5.02
C THR A 89 12.50 -17.97 6.19
N ARG A 90 12.79 -16.67 6.10
CA ARG A 90 12.41 -15.64 7.07
C ARG A 90 11.32 -14.71 6.54
N LEU A 91 10.72 -14.98 5.38
CA LEU A 91 9.62 -14.19 4.86
C LEU A 91 8.47 -14.12 5.89
N GLN A 92 7.97 -12.91 6.14
CA GLN A 92 6.85 -12.63 7.05
C GLN A 92 5.62 -12.10 6.32
N GLY A 93 5.80 -11.50 5.14
CA GLY A 93 4.70 -11.06 4.31
C GLY A 93 5.08 -9.89 3.41
N PHE A 94 4.05 -9.26 2.87
CA PHE A 94 4.16 -8.20 1.89
C PHE A 94 3.33 -6.99 2.30
N SER A 95 3.71 -5.81 1.83
CA SER A 95 2.85 -4.64 1.92
C SER A 95 2.89 -3.83 0.65
N PHE A 96 1.71 -3.53 0.14
CA PHE A 96 1.55 -2.58 -0.94
C PHE A 96 1.46 -1.17 -0.38
N PHE A 97 1.84 -0.19 -1.20
CA PHE A 97 1.66 1.21 -0.90
C PHE A 97 1.31 1.98 -2.16
N ILE A 98 0.69 3.14 -1.98
CA ILE A 98 0.38 4.06 -3.07
C ILE A 98 0.90 5.46 -2.73
N THR A 99 1.57 6.08 -3.69
CA THR A 99 2.09 7.45 -3.56
C THR A 99 1.10 8.49 -4.10
N GLU A 100 1.31 9.77 -3.76
CA GLU A 100 0.54 10.87 -4.34
C GLU A 100 0.70 11.00 -5.85
N GLU A 101 1.87 10.64 -6.37
CA GLU A 101 2.11 10.62 -7.81
C GLU A 101 1.29 9.52 -8.45
N GLN A 102 1.34 8.30 -7.90
CA GLN A 102 0.56 7.17 -8.38
C GLN A 102 -0.95 7.42 -8.31
N LEU A 103 -1.45 8.07 -7.26
CA LEU A 103 -2.87 8.47 -7.18
C LEU A 103 -3.32 9.39 -8.32
N LYS A 104 -2.39 10.15 -8.92
CA LYS A 104 -2.69 11.09 -10.02
C LYS A 104 -2.48 10.47 -11.39
N THR A 105 -1.62 9.47 -11.51
CA THR A 105 -1.17 8.92 -12.80
C THR A 105 -1.74 7.55 -13.07
N LEU A 106 -1.98 6.73 -12.05
CA LEU A 106 -2.53 5.40 -12.24
C LEU A 106 -4.01 5.47 -12.65
N PRO A 107 -4.44 4.59 -13.56
CA PRO A 107 -5.84 4.49 -13.94
C PRO A 107 -6.63 3.75 -12.86
N LEU A 108 -7.15 4.51 -11.90
CA LEU A 108 -7.90 3.99 -10.75
C LEU A 108 -9.41 4.18 -10.93
N LYS A 109 -10.18 3.20 -10.47
CA LYS A 109 -11.63 3.28 -10.34
C LYS A 109 -12.00 3.17 -8.87
N PHE A 110 -12.56 4.23 -8.30
CA PHE A 110 -12.97 4.23 -6.89
C PHE A 110 -14.28 3.49 -6.71
N ARG A 111 -14.29 2.45 -5.87
CA ARG A 111 -15.51 1.79 -5.38
C ARG A 111 -16.20 2.68 -4.33
N SER A 112 -15.41 3.40 -3.54
CA SER A 112 -15.85 4.40 -2.57
C SER A 112 -14.78 5.48 -2.38
N GLY A 113 -15.20 6.68 -1.98
CA GLY A 113 -14.28 7.82 -1.85
C GLY A 113 -13.84 8.40 -3.20
N SER A 114 -12.66 9.03 -3.22
CA SER A 114 -12.06 9.56 -4.45
C SER A 114 -10.55 9.77 -4.30
N ALA A 115 -9.85 9.98 -5.42
CA ALA A 115 -8.44 10.35 -5.43
C ALA A 115 -8.20 11.68 -4.70
N GLU A 116 -9.09 12.66 -4.87
CA GLU A 116 -9.01 13.96 -4.19
C GLU A 116 -9.12 13.81 -2.68
N ARG A 117 -10.02 12.93 -2.21
CA ARG A 117 -10.17 12.64 -0.77
C ARG A 117 -8.90 12.00 -0.21
N LEU A 118 -8.30 11.02 -0.90
CA LEU A 118 -7.03 10.42 -0.46
C LEU A 118 -5.89 11.44 -0.46
N LEU A 119 -5.77 12.25 -1.50
CA LEU A 119 -4.77 13.31 -1.57
C LEU A 119 -4.94 14.35 -0.44
N ASP A 120 -6.19 14.68 -0.08
CA ASP A 120 -6.47 15.56 1.05
C ASP A 120 -6.08 14.93 2.38
N ILE A 121 -6.42 13.65 2.60
CA ILE A 121 -5.98 12.88 3.76
C ILE A 121 -4.46 12.88 3.88
N MET A 122 -3.73 12.61 2.79
CA MET A 122 -2.26 12.60 2.78
C MET A 122 -1.67 13.99 3.08
N ARG A 123 -2.33 15.08 2.67
CA ARG A 123 -1.96 16.45 3.09
C ARG A 123 -2.22 16.70 4.57
N GLN A 124 -3.35 16.25 5.10
CA GLN A 124 -3.68 16.40 6.52
C GLN A 124 -2.66 15.67 7.41
N LEU A 125 -2.26 14.45 7.01
CA LEU A 125 -1.25 13.65 7.71
C LEU A 125 0.16 14.28 7.65
N ARG A 126 0.46 15.14 6.66
CA ARG A 126 1.70 15.93 6.57
C ARG A 126 1.67 17.23 7.38
N SER A 127 0.51 17.73 7.74
CA SER A 127 0.37 19.08 8.29
C SER A 127 1.02 19.19 9.69
N PRO A 128 1.77 20.28 9.97
CA PRO A 128 2.39 20.51 11.28
C PRO A 128 1.39 20.68 12.44
N LEU A 129 0.08 20.81 12.15
CA LEU A 129 -0.99 20.71 13.16
C LEU A 129 -1.16 19.28 13.72
N TYR A 130 -0.54 18.28 13.08
CA TYR A 130 -0.41 16.89 13.49
C TYR A 130 1.09 16.55 13.63
N PRO A 131 1.75 16.91 14.74
CA PRO A 131 3.20 16.88 14.78
C PRO A 131 3.74 15.44 14.72
N MET A 132 4.56 15.16 13.71
CA MET A 132 5.56 14.08 13.74
C MET A 132 6.72 14.53 14.62
N PHE A 133 6.76 14.09 15.87
CA PHE A 133 7.93 14.26 16.75
C PHE A 133 8.72 12.95 16.84
N PRO A 134 10.05 13.05 17.08
CA PRO A 134 11.10 12.21 16.53
C PRO A 134 11.18 10.79 17.08
#